data_AF-A0A2U0H2F7-F1
#
_entry.id   AF-A0A2U0H2F7-F1
#
_cell.length_a   1.000
_cell.length_b   1.000
_cell.length_c   1.000
_cell.angle_alpha   90.00
_cell.angle_beta   90.00
_cell.angle_gamma   90.00
#
_symmetry.space_group_name_H-M   'P 1'
#
loop_
_entity.id
_entity.type
_entity.pdbx_description
1 polymer ?
#
loop_
_entity_poly.entity_id
_entity_poly.type
_entity_poly.pdbx_seq_one_letter_code
_entity_poly.pdbx_strand_id
1 'polypeptide(L)'
;MITREDANDALQRVGMVAMMYYPEVQVDDPEYRLSDDVTWCMEPLGAVSDTAQASLTELVGLAVVDPTAHRSALFAAVMDLAPDAE
;
A
#
# COMPACT_ATOMS: atom_id res chain seq x y z
N MET A 1 -13.14 -11.73 4.46
CA MET A 1 -12.65 -11.11 5.70
C MET A 1 -11.15 -11.04 5.56
N ILE A 2 -10.57 -9.85 5.67
CA ILE A 2 -9.12 -9.66 5.55
C ILE A 2 -8.48 -10.22 6.81
N THR A 3 -7.48 -11.07 6.64
CA THR A 3 -6.74 -11.63 7.77
C THR A 3 -5.57 -10.74 8.16
N ARG A 4 -5.00 -10.96 9.34
CA ARG A 4 -3.76 -10.29 9.75
C ARG A 4 -2.58 -10.68 8.85
N GLU A 5 -2.59 -11.87 8.25
CA GLU A 5 -1.58 -12.27 7.28
C GLU A 5 -1.69 -11.44 5.99
N ASP A 6 -2.90 -11.28 5.45
CA ASP A 6 -3.17 -10.45 4.26
C ASP A 6 -2.77 -8.98 4.48
N ALA A 7 -3.14 -8.43 5.64
CA ALA A 7 -2.77 -7.08 6.04
C ALA A 7 -1.24 -6.90 6.12
N ASN A 8 -0.53 -7.87 6.70
CA ASN A 8 0.92 -7.84 6.79
C ASN A 8 1.60 -8.03 5.43
N ASP A 9 1.05 -8.86 4.53
CA ASP A 9 1.54 -9.00 3.15
C ASP A 9 1.44 -7.64 2.44
N ALA A 10 0.27 -6.99 2.46
CA ALA A 10 0.09 -5.67 1.87
C ALA A 10 1.12 -4.64 2.40
N LEU A 11 1.34 -4.59 3.71
CA LEU A 11 2.33 -3.69 4.32
C LEU A 11 3.78 -4.02 3.92
N GLN A 12 4.13 -5.30 3.80
CA GLN A 12 5.45 -5.72 3.31
C GLN A 12 5.67 -5.33 1.86
N ARG A 13 4.66 -5.52 1.00
CA ARG A 13 4.70 -5.08 -0.41
C ARG A 13 4.95 -3.59 -0.52
N VAL A 14 4.25 -2.78 0.27
CA VAL A 14 4.47 -1.32 0.31
C VAL A 14 5.90 -0.99 0.72
N GLY A 15 6.42 -1.64 1.77
CA GLY A 15 7.81 -1.44 2.21
C GLY A 15 8.82 -1.77 1.11
N MET A 16 8.59 -2.85 0.36
CA MET A 16 9.45 -3.24 -0.77
C MET A 16 9.43 -2.20 -1.88
N VAL A 17 8.25 -1.76 -2.31
CA VAL A 17 8.11 -0.73 -3.35
C VAL A 17 8.75 0.59 -2.90
N ALA A 18 8.51 1.01 -1.65
CA ALA A 18 9.08 2.24 -1.10
C ALA A 18 10.62 2.23 -1.09
N MET A 19 11.26 1.06 -0.94
CA MET A 19 12.73 0.94 -1.04
C MET A 19 13.25 1.03 -2.48
N MET A 20 12.43 0.67 -3.47
CA MET A 20 12.81 0.67 -4.88
C MET A 20 12.44 1.98 -5.58
N TYR A 21 11.43 2.70 -5.07
CA TYR A 21 10.96 3.95 -5.66
C TYR A 21 11.97 5.09 -5.47
N TYR A 22 12.15 5.87 -6.53
CA TYR A 22 12.85 7.16 -6.51
C TYR A 22 12.18 8.11 -7.51
N PRO A 23 12.18 9.44 -7.28
CA PRO A 23 11.41 10.40 -8.09
C PRO A 23 11.71 10.34 -9.60
N GLU A 24 12.95 10.05 -9.96
CA GLU A 24 13.41 10.01 -11.35
C GLU A 24 13.15 8.67 -12.07
N VAL A 25 12.52 7.69 -11.41
CA VAL A 25 12.32 6.35 -11.97
C VAL A 25 11.60 6.36 -13.33
N GLN A 26 10.68 7.31 -13.55
CA GLN A 26 9.99 7.42 -14.85
C GLN A 26 10.86 7.98 -15.98
N VAL A 27 11.98 8.63 -15.65
CA VAL A 27 12.97 9.08 -16.62
C VAL A 27 13.82 7.90 -17.06
N ASP A 28 14.21 7.05 -16.12
CA ASP A 28 15.05 5.87 -16.36
C ASP A 28 14.26 4.69 -16.96
N ASP A 29 12.99 4.55 -16.55
CA ASP A 29 12.03 3.58 -17.06
C ASP A 29 10.70 4.29 -17.43
N PRO A 30 10.51 4.64 -18.72
CA PRO A 30 9.29 5.30 -19.19
C PRO A 30 8.03 4.44 -19.06
N GLU A 31 8.16 3.12 -18.91
CA GLU A 31 7.02 2.22 -18.73
C GLU A 31 6.58 2.17 -17.27
N TYR A 32 7.44 2.57 -16.32
CA TYR A 32 7.13 2.57 -14.90
C TYR A 32 5.91 3.43 -14.55
N ARG A 33 4.99 2.82 -13.79
CA ARG A 33 3.80 3.46 -13.24
C ARG A 33 3.68 3.14 -11.76
N LEU A 34 3.75 4.17 -10.91
CA LEU A 34 3.47 4.02 -9.48
C LEU A 34 2.07 3.44 -9.22
N SER A 35 1.10 3.70 -10.10
CA SER A 35 -0.25 3.13 -9.99
C SER A 35 -0.28 1.60 -10.04
N ASP A 36 0.66 1.00 -10.77
CA ASP A 36 0.70 -0.46 -10.96
C ASP A 36 1.25 -1.11 -9.69
N ASP A 37 2.29 -0.52 -9.10
CA ASP A 37 2.81 -0.92 -7.78
C ASP A 37 1.76 -0.75 -6.68
N VAL A 38 1.05 0.39 -6.65
CA VAL A 38 -0.03 0.63 -5.69
C VAL A 38 -1.12 -0.43 -5.83
N THR A 39 -1.50 -0.78 -7.06
CA THR A 39 -2.47 -1.85 -7.34
C THR A 39 -1.97 -3.19 -6.80
N TRP A 40 -0.71 -3.52 -7.06
CA TRP A 40 -0.08 -4.77 -6.61
C TRP A 40 0.05 -4.86 -5.08
N CYS A 41 0.34 -3.76 -4.40
CA CYS A 41 0.36 -3.69 -2.94
C CYS A 41 -1.03 -3.91 -2.32
N MET A 42 -2.10 -3.55 -3.03
CA MET A 42 -3.49 -3.67 -2.56
C MET A 42 -4.09 -5.07 -2.78
N GLU A 43 -3.51 -5.89 -3.67
CA GLU A 43 -4.04 -7.23 -4.00
C GLU A 43 -4.35 -8.13 -2.80
N PRO A 44 -3.50 -8.21 -1.73
CA PRO A 44 -3.78 -9.08 -0.58
C PRO A 44 -5.05 -8.71 0.18
N LEU A 45 -5.42 -7.42 0.17
CA LEU A 45 -6.61 -6.93 0.86
C LEU A 45 -7.91 -7.35 0.15
N GLY A 46 -7.83 -7.82 -1.09
CA GLY A 46 -8.98 -8.26 -1.87
C GLY A 46 -10.03 -7.15 -2.03
N ALA A 47 -11.31 -7.54 -1.98
CA ALA A 47 -12.41 -6.59 -2.12
C ALA A 47 -12.68 -5.84 -0.80
N VAL A 48 -12.39 -4.55 -0.77
CA VAL A 48 -12.81 -3.60 0.27
C VAL A 48 -13.95 -2.70 -0.24
N SER A 49 -14.56 -1.90 0.63
CA SER A 49 -15.56 -0.92 0.19
C SER A 49 -14.93 0.14 -0.71
N ASP A 50 -15.68 0.73 -1.64
CA ASP A 50 -15.16 1.76 -2.56
C ASP A 50 -14.50 2.94 -1.82
N THR A 51 -15.07 3.35 -0.68
CA THR A 51 -14.51 4.40 0.17
C THR A 51 -13.17 3.98 0.80
N ALA A 52 -13.07 2.75 1.29
CA ALA A 52 -11.81 2.22 1.82
C ALA A 52 -10.78 2.04 0.71
N GLN A 53 -11.19 1.54 -0.46
CA GLN A 53 -10.34 1.37 -1.63
C GLN A 53 -9.66 2.68 -2.00
N ALA A 54 -10.43 3.74 -2.22
CA ALA A 54 -9.89 5.04 -2.60
C ALA A 54 -8.90 5.59 -1.56
N SER A 55 -9.28 5.52 -0.27
CA SER A 55 -8.46 6.03 0.83
C SER A 55 -7.15 5.24 0.98
N LEU A 56 -7.21 3.92 0.84
CA LEU A 56 -6.04 3.05 0.94
C LEU A 56 -5.11 3.21 -0.27
N THR A 57 -5.66 3.31 -1.49
CA THR A 57 -4.87 3.59 -2.71
C THR A 57 -4.08 4.89 -2.55
N GLU A 58 -4.69 5.95 -2.02
CA GLU A 58 -3.99 7.21 -1.73
C GLU A 58 -2.90 7.02 -0.67
N LEU A 59 -3.24 6.41 0.48
CA LEU A 59 -2.28 6.19 1.57
C LEU A 59 -1.09 5.32 1.16
N VAL A 60 -1.32 4.29 0.34
CA VAL A 60 -0.25 3.44 -0.21
C VAL A 60 0.67 4.26 -1.11
N GLY A 61 0.12 5.05 -2.04
CA GLY A 61 0.93 5.91 -2.91
C GLY A 61 1.77 6.91 -2.11
N LEU A 62 1.19 7.54 -1.10
CA LEU A 62 1.90 8.44 -0.20
C LEU A 62 3.01 7.73 0.60
N ALA A 63 2.73 6.52 1.12
CA ALA A 63 3.71 5.74 1.87
C ALA A 63 4.84 5.17 1.00
N VAL A 64 4.61 4.94 -0.29
CA VAL A 64 5.68 4.60 -1.25
C VAL A 64 6.60 5.79 -1.47
N VAL A 65 6.03 6.98 -1.69
CA VAL A 65 6.81 8.20 -2.01
C VAL A 65 7.54 8.76 -0.79
N ASP A 66 6.88 8.82 0.37
CA ASP A 66 7.48 9.28 1.63
C ASP A 66 7.05 8.36 2.80
N PRO A 67 7.71 7.20 2.96
CA PRO A 67 7.43 6.27 4.05
C PRO A 67 7.73 6.88 5.42
N THR A 68 8.55 7.93 5.52
CA THR A 68 8.87 8.54 6.81
C THR A 68 7.72 9.35 7.37
N ALA A 69 6.95 10.01 6.49
CA ALA A 69 5.76 10.76 6.86
C ALA A 69 4.51 9.88 6.98
N HIS A 70 4.37 8.85 6.13
CA HIS A 70 3.06 8.21 5.92
C HIS A 70 2.93 6.78 6.45
N ARG A 71 4.02 6.08 6.81
CA ARG A 71 3.97 4.67 7.22
C ARG A 71 3.00 4.39 8.37
N SER A 72 2.92 5.28 9.37
CA SER A 72 2.10 5.06 10.56
C SER A 72 0.62 5.20 10.25
N ALA A 73 0.24 6.14 9.38
CA ALA A 73 -1.14 6.31 8.94
C ALA A 73 -1.61 5.12 8.10
N LEU A 74 -0.77 4.65 7.16
CA LEU A 74 -1.05 3.45 6.39
C LEU A 74 -1.20 2.22 7.29
N PHE A 75 -0.26 2.01 8.22
CA PHE A 75 -0.30 0.87 9.14
C PHE A 75 -1.62 0.82 9.92
N ALA A 76 -2.04 1.94 10.52
CA ALA A 76 -3.31 2.00 11.25
C ALA A 76 -4.50 1.65 10.34
N ALA A 77 -4.58 2.26 9.15
CA ALA A 77 -5.68 2.03 8.22
C ALA A 77 -5.77 0.56 7.74
N VAL A 78 -4.63 -0.08 7.47
CA VAL A 78 -4.60 -1.48 7.03
C VAL A 78 -4.94 -2.42 8.19
N MET A 79 -4.47 -2.15 9.40
CA MET A 79 -4.76 -2.99 10.56
C MET A 79 -6.23 -2.92 11.00
N ASP A 80 -6.90 -1.79 10.81
CA ASP A 80 -8.34 -1.65 11.08
C ASP A 80 -9.20 -2.57 10.19
N LEU A 81 -8.69 -3.03 9.04
CA LEU A 81 -9.37 -3.99 8.16
C LEU A 81 -9.26 -5.44 8.64
N ALA A 82 -8.28 -5.74 9.49
CA ALA A 82 -7.95 -7.07 10.00
C ALA A 82 -8.14 -7.10 11.53
N PRO A 83 -9.40 -7.07 12.02
CA PRO A 83 -9.66 -7.12 13.45
C PRO A 83 -9.06 -8.39 14.05
N ASP A 84 -8.52 -8.27 15.26
CA ASP A 84 -8.03 -9.42 16.02
C ASP A 84 -9.14 -10.48 16.11
N ALA A 85 -8.80 -11.71 15.75
CA ALA A 85 -9.67 -12.84 16.05
C ALA A 85 -9.64 -13.01 17.58
N GLU A 86 -10.74 -12.62 18.25
CA GLU A 86 -10.98 -12.94 19.66
C GLU A 86 -10.98 -14.46 19.90
#